data_AF-A0A7S1H020-F1
#
_entry.id   AF-A0A7S1H020-F1
#
_cell.length_a   1.000
_cell.length_b   1.000
_cell.length_c   1.000
_cell.angle_alpha   90.00
_cell.angle_beta   90.00
_cell.angle_gamma   90.00
#
_symmetry.space_group_name_H-M   'P 1'
#
loop_
_entity.id
_entity.type
_entity.pdbx_description
1 polymer ?
#
loop_
_entity_poly.entity_id
_entity_poly.type
_entity_poly.pdbx_seq_one_letter_code
_entity_poly.pdbx_strand_id
1 'polypeptide(L)'
;FTRPPSAMRSMVPQSMPWAAKTCMLLACTWLLHPAAAFSPMPVPGGRVMLQQATASGFANRAPLRLGTSMAGAKRRTAPPGLRMQQKPDDEKVVDDSKGENFVDIGADVQKRFEGPPFTEDAISSIPLSKELQVLFGGWVAIGAAIIAAATVPGLPPSAPMVTTFILGYLAIVFEDQVDINKSATALMMGVLCWTFVGPATGMSFKEVVHALDESLAEIAQIVFFLVGAMSIVETVDAHKGFSIVTDKIQTTSKRELLVIVSALSFALSAVLDNLTTTIVMCSLLTKLVTDEDKETRMKLGGMVVIAANAGGAWSPIGDVTTTMLWIGGQVTVGPLVANVLLPSIMCTAVAVAIESAKLGDSAPISVPPPEKSIKPRGQNLIFGVGVGGLLFVPIFKSVTHLPPVAGMLLSLGALWSITDRLHGEDAPKLKMPESLKRIDTAGCLFFMGILMAVSAMQEAGVLKSLSEFLATLVSSDALLATVIGAASAVIDNVPLVAAAMGMYGLDVRLPDSEFWDLIAYCAGTGGSMLVIGSAAGIAYMGLEKVNFGWYLKQLSPSAAAGYLAGVGTLVLQSKLFGAAAVATAAAGTAAAVANSGVLF
;
A
#
# COMPACT_ATOMS: atom_id res chain seq x y z
N PHE A 1 32.88 0.48 31.97
CA PHE A 1 33.21 1.11 30.68
C PHE A 1 34.71 1.02 30.43
N THR A 2 35.15 0.00 29.69
CA THR A 2 36.54 -0.12 29.20
C THR A 2 36.72 0.76 27.97
N ARG A 3 37.88 1.40 27.82
CA ARG A 3 38.21 2.24 26.65
C ARG A 3 38.28 1.37 25.38
N PRO A 4 37.78 1.84 24.23
CA PRO A 4 37.84 1.07 22.98
C PRO A 4 39.30 0.87 22.51
N PRO A 5 39.60 -0.23 21.79
CA PRO A 5 40.95 -0.55 21.31
C PRO A 5 41.52 0.55 20.41
N SER A 6 42.84 0.75 20.45
CA SER A 6 43.56 1.80 19.69
C SER A 6 43.31 1.76 18.18
N ALA A 7 43.04 0.59 17.61
CA ALA A 7 42.73 0.39 16.19
C ALA A 7 41.40 1.02 15.73
N MET A 8 40.44 1.26 16.64
CA MET A 8 39.17 1.90 16.30
C MET A 8 39.26 3.42 16.16
N ARG A 9 40.25 4.06 16.80
CA ARG A 9 40.42 5.52 16.71
C ARG A 9 40.90 5.96 15.33
N SER A 10 41.57 5.09 14.58
CA SER A 10 42.06 5.38 13.23
C SER A 10 41.01 5.22 12.13
N MET A 11 39.87 4.58 12.41
CA MET A 11 38.77 4.39 11.44
C MET A 11 37.72 5.51 11.48
N VAL A 12 37.83 6.44 12.43
CA VAL A 12 36.87 7.54 12.60
C VAL A 12 37.49 8.85 12.08
N PRO A 13 36.92 9.49 11.04
CA PRO A 13 37.47 10.71 10.45
C PRO A 13 37.65 11.83 11.49
N GLN A 14 38.82 12.49 11.51
CA GLN A 14 39.09 13.54 12.50
C GLN A 14 38.14 14.74 12.39
N SER A 15 37.52 14.98 11.22
CA SER A 15 36.55 16.03 10.94
C SER A 15 35.13 15.78 11.48
N MET A 16 34.85 14.58 12.01
CA MET A 16 33.50 14.22 12.46
C MET A 16 33.13 14.91 13.79
N PRO A 17 31.89 15.44 13.95
CA PRO A 17 31.43 16.06 15.19
C PRO A 17 31.55 15.11 16.39
N TRP A 18 31.92 15.61 17.56
CA TRP A 18 32.22 14.80 18.75
C TRP A 18 31.06 13.86 19.16
N ALA A 19 29.81 14.32 19.02
CA ALA A 19 28.62 13.50 19.28
C ALA A 19 28.50 12.30 18.31
N ALA A 20 28.78 12.52 17.03
CA ALA A 20 28.72 11.49 15.99
C ALA A 20 29.87 10.47 16.13
N LYS A 21 31.07 10.92 16.52
CA LYS A 21 32.18 10.01 16.88
C LYS A 21 31.85 9.12 18.08
N THR A 22 31.19 9.69 19.09
CA THR A 22 30.82 8.98 20.31
C THR A 22 29.73 7.94 20.03
N CYS A 23 28.73 8.28 19.21
CA CYS A 23 27.67 7.36 18.79
C CYS A 23 28.22 6.22 17.92
N MET A 24 29.11 6.51 16.97
CA MET A 24 29.71 5.50 16.09
C MET A 24 30.60 4.53 16.88
N LEU A 25 31.38 5.03 17.83
CA LEU A 25 32.17 4.18 18.74
C LEU A 25 31.25 3.31 19.61
N LEU A 26 30.15 3.85 20.15
CA LEU A 26 29.18 3.08 20.94
C LEU A 26 28.48 1.99 20.09
N ALA A 27 28.06 2.30 18.87
CA ALA A 27 27.45 1.36 17.93
C ALA A 27 28.41 0.23 17.55
N CYS A 28 29.68 0.54 17.24
CA CYS A 28 30.70 -0.47 16.95
C CYS A 28 31.04 -1.33 18.17
N THR A 29 31.00 -0.77 19.38
CA THR A 29 31.23 -1.54 20.62
C THR A 29 30.07 -2.51 20.90
N TRP A 30 28.83 -2.13 20.54
CA TRP A 30 27.64 -2.96 20.70
C TRP A 30 27.56 -4.10 19.67
N LEU A 31 27.90 -3.83 18.40
CA LEU A 31 27.95 -4.83 17.32
C LEU A 31 28.93 -5.99 17.59
N LEU A 32 30.01 -5.75 18.35
CA LEU A 32 31.04 -6.75 18.65
C LEU A 32 30.82 -7.51 19.97
N HIS A 33 29.94 -7.01 20.86
CA HIS A 33 29.66 -7.64 22.15
C HIS A 33 28.16 -7.56 22.53
N PRO A 34 27.26 -8.22 21.78
CA PRO A 34 25.82 -8.21 22.10
C PRO A 34 25.49 -8.85 23.46
N ALA A 35 26.34 -9.77 23.96
CA ALA A 35 26.12 -10.48 25.21
C ALA A 35 26.37 -9.64 26.49
N ALA A 36 27.06 -8.50 26.41
CA ALA A 36 27.39 -7.71 27.59
C ALA A 36 26.26 -6.73 28.01
N ALA A 37 25.28 -6.48 27.13
CA ALA A 37 24.14 -5.60 27.40
C ALA A 37 22.93 -6.30 28.04
N PHE A 38 22.90 -7.65 28.02
CA PHE A 38 21.81 -8.48 28.55
C PHE A 38 22.29 -9.41 29.66
N SER A 39 23.07 -8.89 30.61
CA SER A 39 23.23 -9.57 31.89
C SER A 39 21.99 -9.26 32.75
N PRO A 40 21.22 -10.26 33.23
CA PRO A 40 20.17 -9.99 34.21
C PRO A 40 20.84 -9.39 35.45
N MET A 41 20.27 -8.29 35.99
CA MET A 41 20.69 -7.80 37.30
C MET A 41 20.60 -8.94 38.32
N PRO A 42 21.62 -9.13 39.18
CA PRO A 42 21.53 -10.14 40.23
C PRO A 42 20.43 -9.72 41.21
N VAL A 43 19.38 -10.52 41.28
CA VAL A 43 18.40 -10.48 42.38
C VAL A 43 19.15 -10.86 43.68
N PRO A 44 19.04 -10.10 44.79
CA PRO A 44 19.72 -10.46 46.01
C PRO A 44 19.03 -11.68 46.64
N GLY A 45 19.71 -12.82 46.65
CA GLY A 45 19.33 -14.00 47.43
C GLY A 45 18.69 -15.12 46.62
N GLY A 46 19.53 -16.02 46.11
CA GLY A 46 19.10 -17.30 45.54
C GLY A 46 20.27 -18.09 45.00
N ARG A 47 20.84 -19.00 45.80
CA ARG A 47 21.81 -19.98 45.30
C ARG A 47 21.08 -20.98 44.40
N VAL A 48 21.38 -20.98 43.11
CA VAL A 48 21.03 -22.09 42.21
C VAL A 48 22.33 -22.59 41.57
N MET A 49 22.68 -23.84 41.86
CA MET A 49 23.76 -24.57 41.18
C MET A 49 23.35 -24.79 39.72
N LEU A 50 24.19 -24.34 38.79
CA LEU A 50 24.08 -24.66 37.36
C LEU A 50 25.20 -25.65 36.99
N GLN A 51 24.79 -26.88 36.70
CA GLN A 51 25.62 -27.95 36.15
C GLN A 51 25.97 -27.59 34.70
N GLN A 52 27.26 -27.43 34.42
CA GLN A 52 27.78 -27.26 33.06
C GLN A 52 27.64 -28.57 32.28
N ALA A 53 26.86 -28.56 31.19
CA ALA A 53 26.94 -29.57 30.14
C ALA A 53 27.87 -29.05 29.04
N THR A 54 29.07 -29.62 28.97
CA THR A 54 30.07 -29.41 27.92
C THR A 54 29.71 -30.26 26.70
N ALA A 55 29.45 -29.62 25.56
CA ALA A 55 29.38 -30.29 24.26
C ALA A 55 30.72 -30.10 23.53
N SER A 56 31.62 -31.07 23.69
CA SER A 56 32.81 -31.26 22.87
C SER A 56 32.54 -32.37 21.85
N GLY A 57 32.64 -32.07 20.56
CA GLY A 57 32.45 -33.07 19.52
C GLY A 57 32.76 -32.57 18.11
N PHE A 58 34.00 -32.83 17.67
CA PHE A 58 34.45 -32.96 16.29
C PHE A 58 34.43 -31.73 15.36
N ALA A 59 35.59 -31.07 15.25
CA ALA A 59 36.08 -30.54 13.96
C ALA A 59 37.61 -30.38 14.00
N ASN A 60 38.34 -31.39 13.52
CA ASN A 60 39.72 -31.20 13.10
C ASN A 60 40.09 -32.30 12.09
N ARG A 61 40.21 -31.93 10.80
CA ARG A 61 41.15 -32.46 9.79
C ARG A 61 40.80 -31.94 8.39
N ALA A 62 41.63 -31.04 7.88
CA ALA A 62 42.12 -31.10 6.50
C ALA A 62 43.55 -31.74 6.55
N PRO A 63 44.25 -32.07 5.44
CA PRO A 63 43.95 -31.83 4.03
C PRO A 63 44.21 -33.06 3.12
N LEU A 64 43.92 -32.99 1.81
CA LEU A 64 44.76 -33.58 0.73
C LEU A 64 44.23 -33.24 -0.68
N ARG A 65 45.14 -32.74 -1.53
CA ARG A 65 45.03 -32.57 -2.99
C ARG A 65 45.46 -33.87 -3.71
N LEU A 66 44.80 -34.20 -4.82
CA LEU A 66 45.25 -34.92 -6.04
C LEU A 66 43.96 -35.17 -6.86
N GLY A 67 43.80 -34.83 -8.14
CA GLY A 67 44.72 -34.88 -9.26
C GLY A 67 44.32 -36.02 -10.21
N THR A 68 43.53 -35.71 -11.24
CA THR A 68 43.42 -36.35 -12.58
C THR A 68 43.23 -37.88 -12.73
N SER A 69 42.22 -38.30 -13.53
CA SER A 69 42.41 -39.04 -14.82
C SER A 69 41.21 -39.91 -15.26
N MET A 70 40.71 -39.59 -16.46
CA MET A 70 40.18 -40.40 -17.59
C MET A 70 39.45 -41.76 -17.47
N ALA A 71 38.38 -41.84 -18.29
CA ALA A 71 38.05 -42.83 -19.34
C ALA A 71 36.90 -43.86 -19.14
N GLY A 72 36.04 -43.96 -20.19
CA GLY A 72 35.20 -45.12 -20.52
C GLY A 72 33.73 -44.80 -20.86
N ALA A 73 33.39 -44.36 -22.08
CA ALA A 73 32.88 -45.16 -23.22
C ALA A 73 31.34 -45.20 -23.44
N LYS A 74 30.89 -44.46 -24.50
CA LYS A 74 30.07 -44.88 -25.69
C LYS A 74 28.71 -45.58 -25.46
N ARG A 75 27.64 -45.48 -26.28
CA ARG A 75 27.14 -44.73 -27.48
C ARG A 75 25.76 -45.37 -27.80
N ARG A 76 24.82 -44.68 -28.45
CA ARG A 76 23.83 -45.17 -29.46
C ARG A 76 22.94 -43.98 -29.90
N THR A 77 23.22 -43.28 -31.01
CA THR A 77 22.92 -43.50 -32.45
C THR A 77 21.42 -43.46 -32.85
N ALA A 78 21.07 -42.50 -33.71
CA ALA A 78 19.92 -42.54 -34.62
C ALA A 78 20.37 -42.00 -36.02
N PRO A 79 19.95 -42.60 -37.15
CA PRO A 79 20.27 -42.13 -38.51
C PRO A 79 18.96 -41.73 -39.29
N PRO A 80 18.93 -41.52 -40.63
CA PRO A 80 18.88 -40.17 -41.23
C PRO A 80 17.83 -39.97 -42.37
N GLY A 81 17.64 -38.72 -42.84
CA GLY A 81 17.01 -38.37 -44.13
C GLY A 81 17.06 -36.85 -44.36
N LEU A 82 17.88 -36.32 -45.29
CA LEU A 82 17.63 -36.06 -46.73
C LEU A 82 16.47 -35.05 -46.94
N ARG A 83 16.57 -33.93 -47.67
CA ARG A 83 17.59 -33.31 -48.55
C ARG A 83 17.02 -31.94 -49.04
N MET A 84 17.89 -31.11 -49.62
CA MET A 84 17.63 -29.98 -50.57
C MET A 84 17.38 -28.61 -49.93
N GLN A 85 17.93 -27.48 -50.39
CA GLN A 85 18.79 -27.15 -51.53
C GLN A 85 19.17 -25.67 -51.34
N GLN A 86 20.41 -25.25 -51.62
CA GLN A 86 20.71 -23.97 -52.31
C GLN A 86 22.23 -23.81 -52.56
N LYS A 87 22.57 -23.66 -53.85
CA LYS A 87 23.73 -23.02 -54.49
C LYS A 87 23.17 -22.39 -55.80
N PRO A 88 23.78 -21.38 -56.46
CA PRO A 88 25.22 -21.05 -56.58
C PRO A 88 25.55 -19.58 -56.20
N ASP A 89 26.73 -19.30 -55.65
CA ASP A 89 27.99 -18.85 -56.30
C ASP A 89 27.94 -17.44 -56.92
N ASP A 90 28.71 -16.52 -56.34
CA ASP A 90 29.66 -15.69 -57.11
C ASP A 90 30.85 -15.31 -56.22
N GLU A 91 31.97 -15.95 -56.54
CA GLU A 91 33.28 -15.81 -55.94
C GLU A 91 34.08 -14.81 -56.78
N LYS A 92 34.66 -13.77 -56.17
CA LYS A 92 35.82 -13.07 -56.75
C LYS A 92 36.97 -13.11 -55.75
N VAL A 93 37.93 -13.96 -56.12
CA VAL A 93 39.27 -14.12 -55.58
C VAL A 93 40.10 -12.86 -55.82
N VAL A 94 40.81 -12.37 -54.80
CA VAL A 94 42.15 -11.78 -54.94
C VAL A 94 43.01 -12.13 -53.72
N ASP A 95 43.87 -13.14 -53.94
CA ASP A 95 45.29 -13.27 -53.60
C ASP A 95 45.84 -12.75 -52.25
N ASP A 96 46.17 -13.71 -51.39
CA ASP A 96 47.01 -13.62 -50.19
C ASP A 96 48.50 -13.42 -50.57
N SER A 97 49.06 -12.23 -50.38
CA SER A 97 50.52 -12.10 -50.18
C SER A 97 50.99 -10.72 -49.71
N LYS A 98 50.45 -10.16 -48.62
CA LYS A 98 51.18 -9.20 -47.78
C LYS A 98 50.85 -9.42 -46.31
N GLY A 99 51.87 -9.76 -45.53
CA GLY A 99 51.73 -10.09 -44.11
C GLY A 99 51.19 -8.91 -43.31
N GLU A 100 50.14 -9.19 -42.55
CA GLU A 100 49.77 -8.40 -41.38
C GLU A 100 49.52 -9.35 -40.22
N ASN A 101 50.04 -8.95 -39.06
CA ASN A 101 50.00 -9.69 -37.81
C ASN A 101 48.56 -10.06 -37.45
N PHE A 102 48.31 -11.36 -37.26
CA PHE A 102 47.13 -11.83 -36.53
C PHE A 102 47.18 -11.25 -35.11
N VAL A 103 46.41 -10.21 -34.88
CA VAL A 103 46.10 -9.73 -33.53
C VAL A 103 45.25 -10.81 -32.87
N ASP A 104 45.76 -11.35 -31.78
CA ASP A 104 45.11 -12.34 -30.95
C ASP A 104 43.86 -11.73 -30.29
N ILE A 105 42.70 -11.90 -30.94
CA ILE A 105 41.39 -11.37 -30.50
C ILE A 105 41.02 -11.93 -29.11
N GLY A 106 41.63 -13.04 -28.66
CA GLY A 106 41.45 -13.56 -27.32
C GLY A 106 42.04 -12.66 -26.22
N ALA A 107 43.17 -12.02 -26.48
CA ALA A 107 43.85 -11.17 -25.49
C ALA A 107 43.14 -9.82 -25.26
N ASP A 108 42.47 -9.29 -26.30
CA ASP A 108 41.75 -8.01 -26.22
C ASP A 108 40.36 -8.12 -25.56
N VAL A 109 39.72 -9.29 -25.63
CA VAL A 109 38.47 -9.53 -24.91
C VAL A 109 38.73 -9.71 -23.41
N GLN A 110 39.85 -10.34 -23.04
CA GLN A 110 40.20 -10.52 -21.63
C GLN A 110 40.63 -9.20 -20.97
N LYS A 111 41.32 -8.30 -21.69
CA LYS A 111 41.63 -6.94 -21.22
C LYS A 111 40.42 -6.01 -21.09
N ARG A 112 39.32 -6.27 -21.79
CA ARG A 112 38.08 -5.46 -21.68
C ARG A 112 37.18 -5.85 -20.51
N PHE A 113 37.40 -7.02 -19.89
CA PHE A 113 36.61 -7.50 -18.76
C PHE A 113 37.37 -7.61 -17.44
N GLU A 114 38.69 -7.43 -17.45
CA GLU A 114 39.49 -7.19 -16.25
C GLU A 114 39.37 -5.70 -15.87
N GLY A 115 38.27 -5.36 -15.20
CA GLY A 115 38.26 -4.18 -14.34
C GLY A 115 39.40 -4.28 -13.31
N PRO A 116 39.89 -3.15 -12.76
CA PRO A 116 40.97 -3.20 -11.78
C PRO A 116 40.60 -4.16 -10.65
N PRO A 117 41.55 -4.96 -10.12
CA PRO A 117 41.26 -5.83 -8.99
C PRO A 117 40.66 -4.96 -7.88
N PHE A 118 39.49 -5.36 -7.37
CA PHE A 118 38.87 -4.72 -6.21
C PHE A 118 39.84 -4.85 -5.02
N THR A 119 40.68 -3.83 -4.83
CA THR A 119 41.52 -3.70 -3.64
C THR A 119 40.66 -3.15 -2.50
N GLU A 120 40.90 -3.58 -1.26
CA GLU A 120 40.18 -3.08 -0.07
C GLU A 120 40.19 -1.53 0.01
N ASP A 121 41.25 -0.91 -0.51
CA ASP A 121 41.38 0.55 -0.58
C ASP A 121 40.37 1.23 -1.53
N ALA A 122 39.90 0.53 -2.57
CA ALA A 122 38.93 1.07 -3.52
C ALA A 122 37.52 1.19 -2.93
N ILE A 123 37.16 0.38 -1.93
CA ILE A 123 35.88 0.47 -1.21
C ILE A 123 35.93 1.61 -0.19
N SER A 124 37.10 1.85 0.42
CA SER A 124 37.30 2.92 1.42
C SER A 124 37.30 4.35 0.84
N SER A 125 37.44 4.47 -0.48
CA SER A 125 37.66 5.74 -1.17
C SER A 125 36.52 6.16 -2.09
N ILE A 126 35.39 5.44 -2.09
CA ILE A 126 34.15 5.94 -2.71
C ILE A 126 33.60 7.03 -1.79
N PRO A 127 33.71 8.33 -2.15
CA PRO A 127 33.18 9.37 -1.31
C PRO A 127 31.65 9.19 -1.30
N LEU A 128 31.12 8.73 -0.18
CA LEU A 128 29.70 8.75 0.08
C LEU A 128 29.22 10.19 -0.21
N SER A 129 28.28 10.36 -1.15
CA SER A 129 27.80 11.70 -1.51
C SER A 129 27.35 12.43 -0.24
N LYS A 130 27.44 13.76 -0.21
CA LYS A 130 26.99 14.52 0.96
C LYS A 130 25.54 14.18 1.33
N GLU A 131 24.69 13.89 0.34
CA GLU A 131 23.33 13.41 0.60
C GLU A 131 23.33 12.06 1.32
N LEU A 132 24.15 11.09 0.88
CA LEU A 132 24.23 9.78 1.53
C LEU A 132 24.78 9.88 2.97
N GLN A 133 25.70 10.82 3.23
CA GLN A 133 26.20 11.08 4.59
C GLN A 133 25.14 11.73 5.48
N VAL A 134 24.31 12.62 4.93
CA VAL A 134 23.19 13.24 5.63
C VAL A 134 22.10 12.22 5.93
N LEU A 135 21.76 11.37 4.95
CA LEU A 135 20.82 10.26 5.13
C LEU A 135 21.32 9.28 6.19
N PHE A 136 22.56 8.79 6.06
CA PHE A 136 23.14 7.87 7.03
C PHE A 136 23.28 8.52 8.42
N GLY A 137 23.69 9.78 8.50
CA GLY A 137 23.75 10.54 9.74
C GLY A 137 22.39 10.75 10.39
N GLY A 138 21.35 11.02 9.59
CA GLY A 138 19.97 11.11 10.02
C GLY A 138 19.47 9.78 10.61
N TRP A 139 19.75 8.66 9.94
CA TRP A 139 19.41 7.33 10.44
C TRP A 139 20.13 6.95 11.74
N VAL A 140 21.42 7.26 11.84
CA VAL A 140 22.18 7.06 13.08
C VAL A 140 21.64 7.94 14.22
N ALA A 141 21.26 9.18 13.92
CA ALA A 141 20.66 10.08 14.90
C ALA A 141 19.28 9.60 15.38
N ILE A 142 18.44 9.10 14.47
CA ILE A 142 17.14 8.49 14.80
C ILE A 142 17.37 7.25 15.68
N GLY A 143 18.27 6.35 15.29
CA GLY A 143 18.62 5.17 16.11
C GLY A 143 19.13 5.55 17.50
N ALA A 144 19.98 6.58 17.60
CA ALA A 144 20.47 7.09 18.87
C ALA A 144 19.36 7.74 19.72
N ALA A 145 18.43 8.47 19.10
CA ALA A 145 17.28 9.06 19.79
C ALA A 145 16.33 7.99 20.33
N ILE A 146 16.10 6.91 19.58
CA ILE A 146 15.27 5.79 19.99
C ILE A 146 15.94 5.02 21.14
N ILE A 147 17.26 4.78 21.08
CA ILE A 147 18.01 4.18 22.18
C ILE A 147 17.99 5.08 23.41
N ALA A 148 18.16 6.39 23.25
CA ALA A 148 18.07 7.35 24.33
C ALA A 148 16.69 7.27 25.01
N ALA A 149 15.60 7.27 24.23
CA ALA A 149 14.24 7.12 24.74
C ALA A 149 14.03 5.82 25.54
N ALA A 150 14.67 4.72 25.14
CA ALA A 150 14.62 3.44 25.86
C ALA A 150 15.36 3.44 27.21
N THR A 151 16.21 4.45 27.45
CA THR A 151 17.06 4.54 28.66
C THR A 151 16.63 5.63 29.63
N VAL A 152 15.61 6.43 29.30
CA VAL A 152 15.11 7.48 30.18
C VAL A 152 14.27 6.85 31.31
N PRO A 153 14.68 7.02 32.58
CA PRO A 153 13.95 6.45 33.72
C PRO A 153 12.55 7.04 33.83
N GLY A 154 11.54 6.19 34.00
CA GLY A 154 10.14 6.58 34.24
C GLY A 154 9.24 6.64 33.01
N LEU A 155 9.76 6.43 31.80
CA LEU A 155 8.93 6.25 30.60
C LEU A 155 8.39 4.81 30.50
N PRO A 156 7.21 4.61 29.89
CA PRO A 156 6.68 3.27 29.67
C PRO A 156 7.60 2.48 28.72
N PRO A 157 7.70 1.14 28.86
CA PRO A 157 8.54 0.29 28.00
C PRO A 157 8.27 0.44 26.50
N SER A 158 7.04 0.84 26.13
CA SER A 158 6.61 1.09 24.75
C SER A 158 7.00 2.47 24.20
N ALA A 159 7.56 3.39 25.01
CA ALA A 159 7.91 4.74 24.57
C ALA A 159 8.86 4.82 23.36
N PRO A 160 9.90 3.98 23.22
CA PRO A 160 10.78 3.99 22.05
C PRO A 160 10.03 3.64 20.76
N MET A 161 9.09 2.69 20.85
CA MET A 161 8.24 2.29 19.73
C MET A 161 7.31 3.44 19.31
N VAL A 162 6.64 4.09 20.28
CA VAL A 162 5.76 5.25 20.01
C VAL A 162 6.55 6.40 19.40
N THR A 163 7.76 6.66 19.90
CA THR A 163 8.65 7.69 19.35
C THR A 163 9.04 7.37 17.92
N THR A 164 9.39 6.11 17.64
CA THR A 164 9.69 5.63 16.29
C THR A 164 8.51 5.83 15.35
N PHE A 165 7.31 5.49 15.79
CA PHE A 165 6.08 5.67 15.01
C PHE A 165 5.82 7.15 14.69
N ILE A 166 5.89 8.03 15.69
CA ILE A 166 5.66 9.48 15.50
C ILE A 166 6.70 10.07 14.55
N LEU A 167 8.00 9.78 14.74
CA LEU A 167 9.06 10.29 13.88
C LEU A 167 8.95 9.76 12.45
N GLY A 168 8.65 8.47 12.29
CA GLY A 168 8.42 7.87 10.98
C GLY A 168 7.23 8.49 10.25
N TYR A 169 6.12 8.72 10.96
CA TYR A 169 4.95 9.36 10.39
C TYR A 169 5.20 10.83 10.03
N LEU A 170 5.91 11.58 10.87
CA LEU A 170 6.33 12.95 10.55
C LEU A 170 7.22 12.98 9.30
N ALA A 171 8.14 12.03 9.16
CA ALA A 171 8.97 11.91 7.96
C ALA A 171 8.17 11.57 6.70
N ILE A 172 7.08 10.81 6.81
CA ILE A 172 6.12 10.58 5.70
C ILE A 172 5.40 11.88 5.34
N VAL A 173 4.89 12.62 6.32
CA VAL A 173 4.19 13.89 6.10
C VAL A 173 5.10 14.95 5.45
N PHE A 174 6.38 14.95 5.82
CA PHE A 174 7.40 15.86 5.28
C PHE A 174 8.27 15.22 4.18
N GLU A 175 7.76 14.22 3.46
CA GLU A 175 8.48 13.51 2.38
C GLU A 175 9.18 14.48 1.41
N ASP A 176 8.47 15.53 0.97
CA ASP A 176 9.01 16.54 0.04
C ASP A 176 10.23 17.32 0.59
N GLN A 177 10.31 17.51 1.92
CA GLN A 177 11.44 18.19 2.57
C GLN A 177 12.58 17.24 2.92
N VAL A 178 12.25 15.97 3.17
CA VAL A 178 13.20 14.93 3.59
C VAL A 178 13.86 14.25 2.38
N ASP A 179 13.24 14.32 1.19
CA ASP A 179 13.72 13.71 -0.06
C ASP A 179 13.94 12.19 0.06
N ILE A 180 13.08 11.54 0.86
CA ILE A 180 13.04 10.09 1.05
C ILE A 180 11.63 9.61 0.72
N ASN A 181 11.52 8.62 -0.16
CA ASN A 181 10.24 8.03 -0.53
C ASN A 181 9.45 7.55 0.69
N LYS A 182 8.17 7.95 0.81
CA LYS A 182 7.29 7.59 1.92
C LYS A 182 7.16 6.09 2.15
N SER A 183 7.22 5.28 1.09
CA SER A 183 7.10 3.82 1.17
C SER A 183 8.33 3.23 1.85
N ALA A 184 9.52 3.77 1.56
CA ALA A 184 10.75 3.38 2.24
C ALA A 184 10.68 3.76 3.72
N THR A 185 10.27 4.99 4.03
CA THR A 185 10.09 5.47 5.41
C THR A 185 9.08 4.62 6.17
N ALA A 186 7.95 4.26 5.56
CA ALA A 186 6.92 3.43 6.17
C ALA A 186 7.42 2.00 6.46
N LEU A 187 8.13 1.37 5.52
CA LEU A 187 8.73 0.05 5.74
C LEU A 187 9.73 0.07 6.90
N MET A 188 10.59 1.08 6.93
CA MET A 188 11.57 1.23 8.01
C MET A 188 10.88 1.45 9.35
N MET A 189 9.90 2.35 9.41
CA MET A 189 9.09 2.56 10.60
C MET A 189 8.44 1.26 11.09
N GLY A 190 7.79 0.52 10.20
CA GLY A 190 7.13 -0.75 10.54
C GLY A 190 8.06 -1.78 11.13
N VAL A 191 9.20 -2.05 10.47
CA VAL A 191 10.18 -3.02 10.96
C VAL A 191 10.82 -2.55 12.27
N LEU A 192 11.17 -1.26 12.38
CA LEU A 192 11.75 -0.71 13.61
C LEU A 192 10.77 -0.82 14.79
N CYS A 193 9.48 -0.53 14.61
CA CYS A 193 8.47 -0.72 15.66
C CYS A 193 8.45 -2.18 16.16
N TRP A 194 8.53 -3.17 15.26
CA TRP A 194 8.59 -4.59 15.63
C TRP A 194 9.82 -4.95 16.47
N THR A 195 10.96 -4.28 16.28
CA THR A 195 12.15 -4.53 17.14
C THR A 195 11.93 -4.16 18.61
N PHE A 196 10.94 -3.30 18.90
CA PHE A 196 10.62 -2.86 20.25
C PHE A 196 9.49 -3.66 20.91
N VAL A 197 8.82 -4.57 20.20
CA VAL A 197 7.70 -5.35 20.74
C VAL A 197 8.15 -6.22 21.92
N GLY A 198 9.24 -6.98 21.78
CA GLY A 198 9.80 -7.79 22.87
C GLY A 198 10.16 -6.96 24.10
N PRO A 199 10.99 -5.90 23.97
CA PRO A 199 11.28 -4.98 25.07
C PRO A 199 10.04 -4.33 25.71
N ALA A 200 9.02 -3.99 24.92
CA ALA A 200 7.82 -3.31 25.40
C ALA A 200 6.88 -4.23 26.20
N THR A 201 6.85 -5.53 25.87
CA THR A 201 5.90 -6.51 26.43
C THR A 201 6.55 -7.48 27.40
N GLY A 202 7.87 -7.66 27.34
CA GLY A 202 8.59 -8.72 28.02
C GLY A 202 8.51 -10.09 27.32
N MET A 203 7.92 -10.15 26.12
CA MET A 203 7.88 -11.38 25.32
C MET A 203 9.28 -11.89 24.97
N SER A 204 9.42 -13.22 24.95
CA SER A 204 10.62 -13.88 24.44
C SER A 204 10.77 -13.69 22.93
N PHE A 205 11.99 -13.85 22.43
CA PHE A 205 12.26 -13.76 20.99
C PHE A 205 11.36 -14.68 20.15
N LYS A 206 11.06 -15.89 20.66
CA LYS A 206 10.22 -16.86 19.95
C LYS A 206 8.76 -16.40 19.87
N GLU A 207 8.23 -15.80 20.94
CA GLU A 207 6.87 -15.26 20.96
C GLU A 207 6.74 -14.06 20.02
N VAL A 208 7.74 -13.16 20.02
CA VAL A 208 7.77 -12.01 19.09
C VAL A 208 7.78 -12.47 17.64
N VAL A 209 8.61 -13.46 17.29
CA VAL A 209 8.65 -14.00 15.91
C VAL A 209 7.31 -14.65 15.53
N HIS A 210 6.69 -15.38 16.45
CA HIS A 210 5.37 -15.98 16.19
C HIS A 210 4.29 -14.92 15.93
N ALA A 211 4.20 -13.89 16.79
CA ALA A 211 3.27 -12.78 16.60
C ALA A 211 3.54 -12.00 15.31
N LEU A 212 4.81 -11.84 14.95
CA LEU A 212 5.22 -11.24 13.68
C LEU A 212 4.79 -12.09 12.49
N ASP A 213 4.93 -13.41 12.53
CA ASP A 213 4.51 -14.31 11.45
C ASP A 213 3.00 -14.24 11.22
N GLU A 214 2.19 -14.23 12.29
CA GLU A 214 0.74 -14.06 12.23
C GLU A 214 0.37 -12.71 11.60
N SER A 215 0.96 -11.62 12.11
CA SER A 215 0.73 -10.27 11.58
C SER A 215 1.14 -10.16 10.11
N LEU A 216 2.30 -10.71 9.75
CA LEU A 216 2.80 -10.66 8.38
C LEU A 216 1.89 -11.44 7.43
N ALA A 217 1.31 -12.57 7.86
CA ALA A 217 0.37 -13.35 7.07
C ALA A 217 -0.93 -12.56 6.79
N GLU A 218 -1.46 -11.84 7.77
CA GLU A 218 -2.64 -10.96 7.57
C GLU A 218 -2.33 -9.81 6.62
N ILE A 219 -1.19 -9.15 6.80
CA ILE A 219 -0.78 -8.00 5.97
C ILE A 219 -0.47 -8.45 4.53
N ALA A 220 0.17 -9.61 4.35
CA ALA A 220 0.46 -10.18 3.03
C ALA A 220 -0.83 -10.44 2.24
N GLN A 221 -1.92 -10.89 2.88
CA GLN A 221 -3.20 -11.08 2.20
C GLN A 221 -3.72 -9.78 1.59
N ILE A 222 -3.62 -8.66 2.33
CA ILE A 222 -4.02 -7.33 1.84
C ILE A 222 -3.12 -6.92 0.67
N VAL A 223 -1.80 -7.02 0.82
CA VAL A 223 -0.84 -6.59 -0.22
C VAL A 223 -1.01 -7.40 -1.51
N PHE A 224 -1.10 -8.73 -1.44
CA PHE A 224 -1.31 -9.55 -2.63
C PHE A 224 -2.69 -9.32 -3.26
N PHE A 225 -3.71 -9.03 -2.45
CA PHE A 225 -5.01 -8.62 -2.96
C PHE A 225 -4.90 -7.32 -3.78
N LEU A 226 -4.20 -6.30 -3.25
CA LEU A 226 -4.01 -5.02 -3.94
C LEU A 226 -3.19 -5.14 -5.22
N VAL A 227 -2.09 -5.90 -5.19
CA VAL A 227 -1.29 -6.20 -6.39
C VAL A 227 -2.15 -6.86 -7.46
N GLY A 228 -2.98 -7.84 -7.09
CA GLY A 228 -3.88 -8.51 -8.02
C GLY A 228 -4.94 -7.58 -8.60
N ALA A 229 -5.59 -6.79 -7.74
CA ALA A 229 -6.62 -5.83 -8.15
C ALA A 229 -6.05 -4.79 -9.11
N MET A 230 -4.96 -4.11 -8.74
CA MET A 230 -4.32 -3.09 -9.58
C MET A 230 -3.83 -3.66 -10.91
N SER A 231 -3.33 -4.89 -10.93
CA SER A 231 -2.89 -5.55 -12.17
C SER A 231 -4.05 -5.80 -13.13
N ILE A 232 -5.22 -6.18 -12.62
CA ILE A 232 -6.45 -6.33 -13.43
C ILE A 232 -6.85 -4.97 -13.99
N VAL A 233 -6.90 -3.94 -13.16
CA VAL A 233 -7.32 -2.59 -13.55
C VAL A 233 -6.37 -2.00 -14.59
N GLU A 234 -5.07 -2.10 -14.38
CA GLU A 234 -4.02 -1.65 -15.31
C GLU A 234 -4.08 -2.41 -16.64
N THR A 235 -4.43 -3.70 -16.60
CA THR A 235 -4.67 -4.48 -17.83
C THR A 235 -5.90 -3.98 -18.58
N VAL A 236 -6.99 -3.67 -17.88
CA VAL A 236 -8.20 -3.10 -18.49
C VAL A 236 -7.91 -1.74 -19.12
N ASP A 237 -7.17 -0.87 -18.43
CA ASP A 237 -6.80 0.45 -18.94
C ASP A 237 -5.86 0.37 -20.15
N ALA A 238 -4.86 -0.53 -20.13
CA ALA A 238 -3.98 -0.78 -21.27
C ALA A 238 -4.75 -1.17 -22.56
N HIS A 239 -5.91 -1.81 -22.41
CA HIS A 239 -6.80 -2.17 -23.51
C HIS A 239 -7.81 -1.08 -23.87
N LYS A 240 -7.71 0.10 -23.25
CA LYS A 240 -8.69 1.19 -23.32
C LYS A 240 -10.08 0.76 -22.88
N GLY A 241 -10.21 -0.20 -21.97
CA GLY A 241 -11.51 -0.77 -21.56
C GLY A 241 -12.49 0.29 -21.06
N PHE A 242 -12.01 1.28 -20.31
CA PHE A 242 -12.83 2.38 -19.80
C PHE A 242 -13.37 3.31 -20.88
N SER A 243 -12.76 3.33 -22.08
CA SER A 243 -13.27 4.13 -23.21
C SER A 243 -14.69 3.71 -23.61
N ILE A 244 -15.06 2.43 -23.38
CA ILE A 244 -16.42 1.90 -23.66
C ILE A 244 -17.49 2.70 -22.91
N VAL A 245 -17.17 3.14 -21.69
CA VAL A 245 -18.09 3.89 -20.85
C VAL A 245 -18.04 5.37 -21.22
N THR A 246 -16.83 5.89 -21.46
CA THR A 246 -16.64 7.32 -21.69
C THR A 246 -17.06 7.80 -23.07
N ASP A 247 -16.95 6.97 -24.11
CA ASP A 247 -17.35 7.30 -25.49
C ASP A 247 -18.87 7.55 -25.62
N LYS A 248 -19.66 7.21 -24.58
CA LYS A 248 -21.11 7.41 -24.53
C LYS A 248 -21.54 8.76 -23.95
N ILE A 249 -20.61 9.57 -23.44
CA ILE A 249 -20.91 10.87 -22.85
C ILE A 249 -21.03 11.91 -23.98
N GLN A 250 -22.25 12.39 -24.25
CA GLN A 250 -22.54 13.32 -25.36
C GLN A 250 -23.19 14.64 -24.92
N THR A 251 -23.07 15.01 -23.64
CA THR A 251 -23.67 16.27 -23.14
C THR A 251 -22.83 17.49 -23.49
N THR A 252 -23.51 18.61 -23.70
CA THR A 252 -22.93 19.94 -23.87
C THR A 252 -23.11 20.84 -22.65
N SER A 253 -23.91 20.42 -21.65
CA SER A 253 -24.20 21.22 -20.46
C SER A 253 -23.19 20.97 -19.36
N LYS A 254 -22.64 22.04 -18.77
CA LYS A 254 -21.70 21.95 -17.63
C LYS A 254 -22.31 21.28 -16.40
N ARG A 255 -23.58 21.57 -16.11
CA ARG A 255 -24.31 20.97 -14.98
C ARG A 255 -24.61 19.50 -15.22
N GLU A 256 -25.05 19.15 -16.42
CA GLU A 256 -25.31 17.76 -16.78
C GLU A 256 -24.00 16.95 -16.78
N LEU A 257 -22.92 17.52 -17.32
CA LEU A 257 -21.60 16.88 -17.27
C LEU A 257 -21.12 16.67 -15.83
N LEU A 258 -21.30 17.65 -14.94
CA LEU A 258 -20.98 17.50 -13.52
C LEU A 258 -21.70 16.30 -12.90
N VAL A 259 -23.01 16.18 -13.14
CA VAL A 259 -23.81 15.05 -12.62
C VAL A 259 -23.34 13.72 -13.21
N ILE A 260 -23.16 13.65 -14.54
CA ILE A 260 -22.73 12.42 -15.22
C ILE A 260 -21.35 11.99 -14.74
N VAL A 261 -20.37 12.90 -14.70
CA VAL A 261 -19.00 12.60 -14.28
C VAL A 261 -18.95 12.19 -12.82
N SER A 262 -19.69 12.87 -11.93
CA SER A 262 -19.73 12.51 -10.51
C SER A 262 -20.40 11.16 -10.29
N ALA A 263 -21.56 10.91 -10.91
CA ALA A 263 -22.26 9.63 -10.81
C ALA A 263 -21.45 8.48 -11.40
N LEU A 264 -20.77 8.71 -12.52
CA LEU A 264 -19.89 7.73 -13.14
C LEU A 264 -18.67 7.43 -12.27
N SER A 265 -18.02 8.46 -11.72
CA SER A 265 -16.88 8.29 -10.80
C SER A 265 -17.29 7.53 -9.55
N PHE A 266 -18.45 7.86 -8.98
CA PHE A 266 -19.03 7.15 -7.84
C PHE A 266 -19.26 5.66 -8.13
N ALA A 267 -19.86 5.35 -9.29
CA ALA A 267 -20.15 3.97 -9.67
C ALA A 267 -18.88 3.17 -10.04
N LEU A 268 -17.95 3.78 -10.76
CA LEU A 268 -16.67 3.15 -11.13
C LEU A 268 -15.82 2.86 -9.89
N SER A 269 -15.75 3.80 -8.95
CA SER A 269 -14.96 3.62 -7.73
C SER A 269 -15.53 2.59 -6.76
N ALA A 270 -16.75 2.10 -6.97
CA ALA A 270 -17.24 0.94 -6.22
C ALA A 270 -16.55 -0.37 -6.65
N VAL A 271 -15.88 -0.38 -7.80
CA VAL A 271 -15.20 -1.56 -8.35
C VAL A 271 -13.71 -1.34 -8.51
N LEU A 272 -13.31 -0.11 -8.83
CA LEU A 272 -11.93 0.33 -8.95
C LEU A 272 -11.51 1.10 -7.70
N ASP A 273 -10.22 1.14 -7.41
CA ASP A 273 -9.72 2.03 -6.36
C ASP A 273 -9.94 3.51 -6.72
N ASN A 274 -10.04 4.35 -5.69
CA ASN A 274 -10.29 5.78 -5.80
C ASN A 274 -9.23 6.55 -6.59
N LEU A 275 -7.94 6.17 -6.44
CA LEU A 275 -6.83 6.77 -7.18
C LEU A 275 -6.97 6.47 -8.68
N THR A 276 -7.14 5.20 -9.04
CA THR A 276 -7.32 4.81 -10.45
C THR A 276 -8.56 5.44 -11.05
N THR A 277 -9.69 5.45 -10.33
CA THR A 277 -10.90 6.13 -10.79
C THR A 277 -10.62 7.59 -11.07
N THR A 278 -9.91 8.27 -10.19
CA THR A 278 -9.54 9.68 -10.36
C THR A 278 -8.63 9.89 -11.58
N ILE A 279 -7.61 9.06 -11.76
CA ILE A 279 -6.69 9.14 -12.92
C ILE A 279 -7.46 8.97 -14.23
N VAL A 280 -8.31 7.92 -14.33
CA VAL A 280 -9.10 7.62 -15.52
C VAL A 280 -10.06 8.77 -15.83
N MET A 281 -10.77 9.28 -14.82
CA MET A 281 -11.77 10.32 -14.99
C MET A 281 -11.15 11.70 -15.25
N CYS A 282 -10.01 12.04 -14.65
CA CYS A 282 -9.26 13.26 -15.01
C CYS A 282 -8.71 13.18 -16.44
N SER A 283 -8.13 12.05 -16.83
CA SER A 283 -7.68 11.81 -18.21
C SER A 283 -8.83 11.98 -19.22
N LEU A 284 -10.03 11.50 -18.87
CA LEU A 284 -11.24 11.74 -19.65
C LEU A 284 -11.60 13.23 -19.73
N LEU A 285 -11.59 13.94 -18.59
CA LEU A 285 -12.00 15.33 -18.52
C LEU A 285 -11.16 16.23 -19.44
N THR A 286 -9.89 15.90 -19.67
CA THR A 286 -9.05 16.62 -20.65
C THR A 286 -9.54 16.51 -22.10
N LYS A 287 -10.27 15.44 -22.42
CA LYS A 287 -10.88 15.21 -23.75
C LYS A 287 -12.27 15.82 -23.85
N LEU A 288 -12.99 15.89 -22.74
CA LEU A 288 -14.35 16.43 -22.71
C LEU A 288 -14.35 17.95 -22.60
N VAL A 289 -13.45 18.54 -21.81
CA VAL A 289 -13.43 19.98 -21.54
C VAL A 289 -12.17 20.60 -22.13
N THR A 290 -12.37 21.57 -23.03
CA THR A 290 -11.29 22.31 -23.70
C THR A 290 -10.44 23.08 -22.69
N ASP A 291 -9.18 23.35 -23.06
CA ASP A 291 -8.27 24.11 -22.20
C ASP A 291 -8.72 25.56 -21.94
N GLU A 292 -9.59 26.11 -22.80
CA GLU A 292 -10.23 27.42 -22.59
C GLU A 292 -11.15 27.42 -21.35
N ASP A 293 -11.73 26.27 -21.00
CA ASP A 293 -12.65 26.09 -19.87
C ASP A 293 -11.98 25.39 -18.68
N LYS A 294 -10.66 25.60 -18.50
CA LYS A 294 -9.84 24.94 -17.47
C LYS A 294 -10.42 25.01 -16.06
N GLU A 295 -11.00 26.13 -15.64
CA GLU A 295 -11.60 26.23 -14.30
C GLU A 295 -12.80 25.27 -14.13
N THR A 296 -13.60 25.08 -15.18
CA THR A 296 -14.69 24.08 -15.19
C THR A 296 -14.09 22.69 -15.06
N ARG A 297 -13.03 22.38 -15.83
CA ARG A 297 -12.33 21.09 -15.75
C ARG A 297 -11.77 20.80 -14.37
N MET A 298 -11.15 21.79 -13.72
CA MET A 298 -10.65 21.69 -12.35
C MET A 298 -11.79 21.39 -11.36
N LYS A 299 -12.93 22.09 -11.46
CA LYS A 299 -14.10 21.81 -10.61
C LYS A 299 -14.62 20.39 -10.80
N LEU A 300 -14.76 19.95 -12.05
CA LEU A 300 -15.16 18.57 -12.37
C LEU A 300 -14.17 17.55 -11.81
N GLY A 301 -12.87 17.78 -11.95
CA GLY A 301 -11.83 16.88 -11.43
C GLY A 301 -11.83 16.80 -9.90
N GLY A 302 -12.06 17.90 -9.19
CA GLY A 302 -12.23 17.83 -7.74
C GLY A 302 -13.53 17.13 -7.32
N MET A 303 -14.59 17.24 -8.11
CA MET A 303 -15.83 16.48 -7.89
C MET A 303 -15.67 14.98 -8.18
N VAL A 304 -14.81 14.61 -9.13
CA VAL A 304 -14.36 13.21 -9.32
C VAL A 304 -13.74 12.69 -8.04
N VAL A 305 -12.84 13.44 -7.38
CA VAL A 305 -12.19 13.00 -6.13
C VAL A 305 -13.22 12.75 -5.02
N ILE A 306 -14.17 13.68 -4.84
CA ILE A 306 -15.24 13.54 -3.83
C ILE A 306 -16.10 12.31 -4.13
N ALA A 307 -16.53 12.15 -5.39
CA ALA A 307 -17.38 11.05 -5.82
C ALA A 307 -16.67 9.69 -5.78
N ALA A 308 -15.38 9.63 -6.17
CA ALA A 308 -14.59 8.41 -6.14
C ALA A 308 -14.40 7.93 -4.70
N ASN A 309 -13.96 8.80 -3.80
CA ASN A 309 -13.80 8.45 -2.38
C ASN A 309 -15.11 7.96 -1.74
N ALA A 310 -16.23 8.64 -2.02
CA ALA A 310 -17.55 8.19 -1.56
C ALA A 310 -18.00 6.87 -2.21
N GLY A 311 -17.73 6.70 -3.51
CA GLY A 311 -18.05 5.50 -4.27
C GLY A 311 -17.28 4.26 -3.81
N GLY A 312 -16.02 4.43 -3.40
CA GLY A 312 -15.21 3.34 -2.86
C GLY A 312 -15.64 2.88 -1.47
N ALA A 313 -16.07 3.82 -0.61
CA ALA A 313 -16.33 3.56 0.81
C ALA A 313 -17.45 2.54 1.11
N TRP A 314 -18.43 2.37 0.20
CA TRP A 314 -19.54 1.44 0.41
C TRP A 314 -19.30 0.04 -0.17
N SER A 315 -18.17 -0.18 -0.83
CA SER A 315 -17.86 -1.42 -1.52
C SER A 315 -16.61 -2.08 -0.92
N PRO A 316 -16.63 -3.41 -0.68
CA PRO A 316 -15.49 -4.13 -0.11
C PRO A 316 -14.24 -4.16 -1.00
N ILE A 317 -14.35 -3.73 -2.26
CA ILE A 317 -13.25 -3.71 -3.24
C ILE A 317 -12.95 -2.30 -3.77
N GLY A 318 -13.81 -1.31 -3.49
CA GLY A 318 -13.75 0.01 -4.10
C GLY A 318 -12.73 0.96 -3.45
N ASP A 319 -12.36 0.71 -2.20
CA ASP A 319 -11.29 1.43 -1.53
C ASP A 319 -10.40 0.48 -0.72
N VAL A 320 -9.13 0.84 -0.59
CA VAL A 320 -8.14 0.05 0.16
C VAL A 320 -8.53 -0.07 1.62
N THR A 321 -9.05 1.00 2.23
CA THR A 321 -9.45 0.96 3.65
C THR A 321 -10.66 0.07 3.88
N THR A 322 -11.62 0.08 2.96
CA THR A 322 -12.81 -0.77 3.05
C THR A 322 -12.47 -2.24 2.77
N THR A 323 -11.54 -2.47 1.84
CA THR A 323 -10.93 -3.80 1.63
C THR A 323 -10.25 -4.31 2.89
N MET A 324 -9.51 -3.44 3.60
CA MET A 324 -8.84 -3.77 4.86
C MET A 324 -9.84 -4.21 5.93
N LEU A 325 -10.91 -3.43 6.15
CA LEU A 325 -11.99 -3.77 7.09
C LEU A 325 -12.69 -5.09 6.71
N TRP A 326 -12.84 -5.36 5.42
CA TRP A 326 -13.48 -6.59 4.95
C TRP A 326 -12.61 -7.84 5.10
N ILE A 327 -11.29 -7.71 4.84
CA ILE A 327 -10.32 -8.79 5.05
C ILE A 327 -10.15 -9.05 6.55
N GLY A 328 -10.07 -8.00 7.37
CA GLY A 328 -9.96 -8.09 8.83
C GLY A 328 -11.25 -8.54 9.56
N GLY A 329 -12.37 -8.65 8.85
CA GLY A 329 -13.63 -9.16 9.39
C GLY A 329 -14.48 -8.15 10.16
N GLN A 330 -14.11 -6.86 10.15
CA GLN A 330 -14.90 -5.77 10.74
C GLN A 330 -16.21 -5.54 10.00
N VAL A 331 -16.20 -5.73 8.68
CA VAL A 331 -17.39 -5.58 7.82
C VAL A 331 -17.60 -6.79 6.92
N THR A 332 -18.85 -7.07 6.60
CA THR A 332 -19.29 -8.06 5.62
C THR A 332 -20.05 -7.38 4.48
N VAL A 333 -20.08 -8.02 3.31
CA VAL A 333 -20.48 -7.37 2.05
C VAL A 333 -21.92 -6.86 2.10
N GLY A 334 -22.85 -7.67 2.60
CA GLY A 334 -24.28 -7.34 2.61
C GLY A 334 -24.58 -6.12 3.49
N PRO A 335 -24.29 -6.17 4.80
CA PRO A 335 -24.45 -5.05 5.73
C PRO A 335 -23.71 -3.80 5.28
N LEU A 336 -22.45 -3.90 4.87
CA LEU A 336 -21.67 -2.76 4.40
C LEU A 336 -22.38 -2.01 3.26
N VAL A 337 -22.79 -2.74 2.21
CA VAL A 337 -23.50 -2.15 1.07
C VAL A 337 -24.84 -1.56 1.52
N ALA A 338 -25.61 -2.30 2.33
CA ALA A 338 -26.91 -1.83 2.81
C ALA A 338 -26.79 -0.57 3.67
N ASN A 339 -25.74 -0.48 4.48
CA ASN A 339 -25.61 0.57 5.48
C ASN A 339 -24.88 1.81 4.97
N VAL A 340 -23.88 1.65 4.10
CA VAL A 340 -22.97 2.73 3.69
C VAL A 340 -23.30 3.31 2.31
N LEU A 341 -23.98 2.56 1.43
CA LEU A 341 -24.31 3.05 0.08
C LEU A 341 -25.11 4.35 0.10
N LEU A 342 -26.18 4.44 0.89
CA LEU A 342 -27.01 5.63 0.97
C LEU A 342 -26.24 6.84 1.57
N PRO A 343 -25.53 6.72 2.70
CA PRO A 343 -24.60 7.75 3.17
C PRO A 343 -23.61 8.24 2.10
N SER A 344 -22.99 7.33 1.36
CA SER A 344 -22.05 7.64 0.29
C SER A 344 -22.71 8.37 -0.88
N ILE A 345 -23.93 7.98 -1.27
CA ILE A 345 -24.73 8.70 -2.27
C ILE A 345 -25.02 10.12 -1.78
N MET A 346 -25.43 10.28 -0.51
CA MET A 346 -25.74 11.59 0.06
C MET A 346 -24.52 12.50 0.13
N CYS A 347 -23.34 11.94 0.43
CA CYS A 347 -22.08 12.67 0.38
C CYS A 347 -21.83 13.29 -1.00
N THR A 348 -21.97 12.48 -2.04
CA THR A 348 -21.76 12.93 -3.43
C THR A 348 -22.88 13.88 -3.87
N ALA A 349 -24.14 13.54 -3.59
CA ALA A 349 -25.30 14.30 -4.02
C ALA A 349 -25.34 15.72 -3.45
N VAL A 350 -24.98 15.89 -2.16
CA VAL A 350 -24.91 17.21 -1.54
C VAL A 350 -23.78 18.04 -2.14
N ALA A 351 -22.59 17.45 -2.35
CA ALA A 351 -21.49 18.15 -2.99
C ALA A 351 -21.85 18.58 -4.43
N VAL A 352 -22.47 17.68 -5.21
CA VAL A 352 -22.96 17.96 -6.57
C VAL A 352 -24.03 19.04 -6.56
N ALA A 353 -24.98 19.02 -5.62
CA ALA A 353 -26.02 20.04 -5.54
C ALA A 353 -25.44 21.44 -5.28
N ILE A 354 -24.46 21.54 -4.37
CA ILE A 354 -23.76 22.79 -4.06
C ILE A 354 -22.97 23.29 -5.27
N GLU A 355 -22.17 22.43 -5.91
CA GLU A 355 -21.38 22.84 -7.08
C GLU A 355 -22.21 23.10 -8.33
N SER A 356 -23.30 22.34 -8.53
CA SER A 356 -24.23 22.57 -9.63
C SER A 356 -24.91 23.94 -9.51
N ALA A 357 -25.20 24.40 -8.29
CA ALA A 357 -25.77 25.74 -8.06
C ALA A 357 -24.76 26.87 -8.35
N LYS A 358 -23.46 26.60 -8.22
CA LYS A 358 -22.37 27.55 -8.54
C LYS A 358 -22.06 27.60 -10.04
N LEU A 359 -22.37 26.56 -10.79
CA LEU A 359 -22.22 26.53 -12.25
C LEU A 359 -23.39 27.30 -12.90
N GLY A 360 -23.06 28.29 -13.74
CA GLY A 360 -24.06 29.01 -14.55
C GLY A 360 -24.63 28.15 -15.67
N ASP A 361 -25.79 28.56 -16.19
CA ASP A 361 -26.35 27.97 -17.41
C ASP A 361 -25.64 28.57 -18.65
N SER A 362 -25.08 27.72 -19.52
CA SER A 362 -24.40 28.00 -20.82
C SER A 362 -22.87 28.19 -20.73
N ALA A 363 -22.01 27.74 -21.65
CA ALA A 363 -22.09 27.44 -23.09
C ALA A 363 -21.66 25.97 -23.41
N PRO A 364 -21.82 25.47 -24.66
CA PRO A 364 -21.57 24.06 -24.96
C PRO A 364 -20.12 23.68 -24.72
N ILE A 365 -19.93 22.66 -23.91
CA ILE A 365 -18.69 21.90 -23.88
C ILE A 365 -18.48 21.39 -25.32
N SER A 366 -17.41 21.84 -25.98
CA SER A 366 -17.05 21.33 -27.29
C SER A 366 -16.60 19.89 -27.12
N VAL A 367 -17.48 18.94 -27.41
CA VAL A 367 -17.12 17.52 -27.48
C VAL A 367 -16.29 17.38 -28.77
N PRO A 368 -14.96 17.21 -28.70
CA PRO A 368 -14.19 16.96 -29.91
C PRO A 368 -14.74 15.70 -30.60
N PRO A 369 -14.74 15.67 -31.95
CA PRO A 369 -15.21 14.50 -32.67
C PRO A 369 -14.43 13.27 -32.19
N PRO A 370 -15.10 12.10 -32.02
CA PRO A 370 -14.46 10.92 -31.49
C PRO A 370 -13.23 10.61 -32.34
N GLU A 371 -12.06 10.77 -31.73
CA GLU A 371 -10.80 10.41 -32.36
C GLU A 371 -10.94 8.95 -32.78
N LYS A 372 -10.65 8.61 -34.05
CA LYS A 372 -10.66 7.23 -34.54
C LYS A 372 -9.47 6.48 -33.93
N SER A 373 -9.46 6.34 -32.62
CA SER A 373 -8.48 5.58 -31.89
C SER A 373 -8.73 4.12 -32.23
N ILE A 374 -7.75 3.47 -32.83
CA ILE A 374 -7.80 2.04 -33.14
C ILE A 374 -8.05 1.31 -31.82
N LYS A 375 -9.19 0.60 -31.74
CA LYS A 375 -9.56 -0.18 -30.57
C LYS A 375 -8.62 -1.38 -30.47
N PRO A 376 -7.92 -1.58 -29.34
CA PRO A 376 -7.11 -2.76 -29.14
C PRO A 376 -7.95 -4.03 -29.31
N ARG A 377 -7.36 -5.05 -29.93
CA ARG A 377 -8.03 -6.34 -30.10
C ARG A 377 -8.43 -6.88 -28.73
N GLY A 378 -9.69 -7.27 -28.58
CA GLY A 378 -10.20 -7.83 -27.33
C GLY A 378 -10.62 -6.80 -26.26
N GLN A 379 -10.66 -5.50 -26.57
CA GLN A 379 -11.08 -4.44 -25.63
C GLN A 379 -12.33 -4.81 -24.79
N ASN A 380 -13.44 -5.17 -25.43
CA ASN A 380 -14.69 -5.51 -24.71
C ASN A 380 -14.56 -6.78 -23.84
N LEU A 381 -13.81 -7.77 -24.32
CA LEU A 381 -13.58 -9.02 -23.61
C LEU A 381 -12.75 -8.76 -22.35
N ILE A 382 -11.64 -8.02 -22.49
CA ILE A 382 -10.77 -7.68 -21.36
C ILE A 382 -11.49 -6.79 -20.35
N PHE A 383 -12.26 -5.79 -20.80
CA PHE A 383 -13.08 -4.99 -19.91
C PHE A 383 -14.10 -5.85 -19.14
N GLY A 384 -14.85 -6.70 -19.84
CA GLY A 384 -15.86 -7.56 -19.22
C GLY A 384 -15.28 -8.58 -18.26
N VAL A 385 -14.16 -9.22 -18.62
CA VAL A 385 -13.48 -10.20 -17.76
C VAL A 385 -12.78 -9.52 -16.59
N GLY A 386 -12.16 -8.35 -16.78
CA GLY A 386 -11.49 -7.62 -15.71
C GLY A 386 -12.49 -7.14 -14.65
N VAL A 387 -13.51 -6.39 -15.07
CA VAL A 387 -14.57 -5.92 -14.16
C VAL A 387 -15.34 -7.10 -13.55
N GLY A 388 -15.67 -8.11 -14.36
CA GLY A 388 -16.32 -9.32 -13.87
C GLY A 388 -15.46 -10.10 -12.87
N GLY A 389 -14.14 -10.14 -13.07
CA GLY A 389 -13.17 -10.76 -12.18
C GLY A 389 -13.05 -10.06 -10.83
N LEU A 390 -13.16 -8.72 -10.79
CA LEU A 390 -13.21 -7.95 -9.55
C LEU A 390 -14.52 -8.22 -8.78
N LEU A 391 -15.66 -8.16 -9.48
CA LEU A 391 -16.98 -8.43 -8.91
C LEU A 391 -17.18 -9.89 -8.47
N PHE A 392 -16.40 -10.81 -9.04
CA PHE A 392 -16.39 -12.22 -8.66
C PHE A 392 -15.81 -12.45 -7.27
N VAL A 393 -14.87 -11.62 -6.79
CA VAL A 393 -14.15 -11.90 -5.53
C VAL A 393 -15.05 -11.94 -4.30
N PRO A 394 -16.00 -10.99 -4.10
CA PRO A 394 -16.99 -11.08 -3.03
C PRO A 394 -17.86 -12.34 -3.10
N ILE A 395 -18.23 -12.77 -4.32
CA ILE A 395 -19.01 -13.99 -4.56
C ILE A 395 -18.19 -15.23 -4.18
N PHE A 396 -16.92 -15.27 -4.61
CA PHE A 396 -15.99 -16.34 -4.29
C PHE A 396 -15.81 -16.51 -2.77
N LYS A 397 -15.56 -15.41 -2.02
CA LYS A 397 -15.46 -15.47 -0.54
C LYS A 397 -16.76 -16.01 0.07
N SER A 398 -17.90 -15.53 -0.40
CA SER A 398 -19.22 -15.88 0.17
C SER A 398 -19.57 -17.35 -0.06
N VAL A 399 -19.17 -17.94 -1.19
CA VAL A 399 -19.48 -19.34 -1.54
C VAL A 399 -18.43 -20.31 -1.00
N THR A 400 -17.15 -19.95 -1.05
CA THR A 400 -16.04 -20.88 -0.71
C THR A 400 -15.52 -20.72 0.71
N HIS A 401 -15.83 -19.60 1.37
CA HIS A 401 -15.25 -19.18 2.66
C HIS A 401 -13.71 -18.99 2.65
N LEU A 402 -13.06 -19.08 1.49
CA LEU A 402 -11.64 -18.82 1.35
C LEU A 402 -11.35 -17.30 1.38
N PRO A 403 -10.13 -16.90 1.78
CA PRO A 403 -9.73 -15.49 1.80
C PRO A 403 -9.90 -14.79 0.43
N PRO A 404 -10.27 -13.50 0.40
CA PRO A 404 -10.45 -12.73 -0.84
C PRO A 404 -9.26 -12.78 -1.79
N VAL A 405 -8.03 -12.83 -1.27
CA VAL A 405 -6.81 -12.90 -2.07
C VAL A 405 -6.80 -14.11 -3.01
N ALA A 406 -7.35 -15.25 -2.61
CA ALA A 406 -7.43 -16.43 -3.46
C ALA A 406 -8.35 -16.21 -4.68
N GLY A 407 -9.51 -15.59 -4.45
CA GLY A 407 -10.42 -15.19 -5.53
C GLY A 407 -9.80 -14.14 -6.46
N MET A 408 -9.09 -13.17 -5.89
CA MET A 408 -8.40 -12.13 -6.66
C MET A 408 -7.29 -12.71 -7.54
N LEU A 409 -6.45 -13.60 -7.00
CA LEU A 409 -5.39 -14.26 -7.76
C LEU A 409 -5.94 -15.20 -8.84
N LEU A 410 -7.08 -15.84 -8.60
CA LEU A 410 -7.79 -16.63 -9.61
C LEU A 410 -8.28 -15.75 -10.76
N SER A 411 -8.90 -14.61 -10.45
CA SER A 411 -9.34 -13.61 -11.45
C SER A 411 -8.16 -13.08 -12.26
N LEU A 412 -7.04 -12.76 -11.59
CA LEU A 412 -5.80 -12.32 -12.25
C LEU A 412 -5.26 -13.40 -13.19
N GLY A 413 -5.18 -14.65 -12.74
CA GLY A 413 -4.69 -15.77 -13.53
C GLY A 413 -5.57 -16.06 -14.76
N ALA A 414 -6.90 -15.92 -14.62
CA ALA A 414 -7.83 -16.05 -15.73
C ALA A 414 -7.63 -14.93 -16.77
N LEU A 415 -7.54 -13.68 -16.33
CA LEU A 415 -7.31 -12.54 -17.21
C LEU A 415 -5.95 -12.61 -17.89
N TRP A 416 -4.90 -12.99 -17.16
CA TRP A 416 -3.57 -13.23 -17.71
C TRP A 416 -3.63 -14.28 -18.81
N SER A 417 -4.22 -15.45 -18.55
CA SER A 417 -4.36 -16.52 -19.54
C SER A 417 -5.07 -16.07 -20.82
N ILE A 418 -6.04 -15.16 -20.71
CA ILE A 418 -6.76 -14.58 -21.85
C ILE A 418 -5.87 -13.60 -22.61
N THR A 419 -5.20 -12.67 -21.93
CA THR A 419 -4.29 -11.70 -22.58
C THR A 419 -3.13 -12.38 -23.32
N ASP A 420 -2.55 -13.44 -22.73
CA ASP A 420 -1.46 -14.20 -23.35
C ASP A 420 -1.89 -14.93 -24.62
N ARG A 421 -3.16 -15.37 -24.69
CA ARG A 421 -3.71 -15.98 -25.91
C ARG A 421 -4.15 -14.97 -26.96
N LEU A 422 -4.62 -13.79 -26.53
CA LEU A 422 -5.09 -12.75 -27.45
C LEU A 422 -3.93 -12.02 -28.14
N HIS A 423 -2.80 -11.86 -27.45
CA HIS A 423 -1.68 -11.04 -27.91
C HIS A 423 -0.40 -11.87 -28.07
N GLY A 424 0.11 -11.92 -29.30
CA GLY A 424 1.41 -12.49 -29.63
C GLY A 424 2.58 -11.56 -29.27
N GLU A 425 3.76 -11.84 -29.82
CA GLU A 425 4.97 -11.04 -29.59
C GLU A 425 4.90 -9.62 -30.17
N ASP A 426 3.97 -9.36 -31.09
CA ASP A 426 3.80 -8.06 -31.76
C ASP A 426 3.12 -6.99 -30.89
N ALA A 427 2.49 -7.39 -29.78
CA ALA A 427 1.78 -6.49 -28.86
C ALA A 427 2.11 -6.77 -27.39
N PRO A 428 3.40 -6.77 -26.99
CA PRO A 428 3.82 -7.16 -25.64
C PRO A 428 3.28 -6.21 -24.56
N LYS A 429 2.98 -4.96 -24.94
CA LYS A 429 2.45 -3.93 -24.04
C LYS A 429 1.05 -4.22 -23.50
N LEU A 430 0.31 -5.12 -24.15
CA LEU A 430 -1.04 -5.54 -23.77
C LEU A 430 -1.06 -6.85 -22.96
N LYS A 431 0.11 -7.42 -22.66
CA LYS A 431 0.23 -8.65 -21.86
C LYS A 431 0.36 -8.30 -20.38
N MET A 432 -0.15 -9.18 -19.52
CA MET A 432 -0.12 -9.01 -18.06
C MET A 432 1.27 -8.67 -17.48
N PRO A 433 2.40 -9.25 -17.92
CA PRO A 433 3.71 -8.90 -17.39
C PRO A 433 4.09 -7.42 -17.58
N GLU A 434 3.58 -6.77 -18.62
CA GLU A 434 3.85 -5.35 -18.82
C GLU A 434 2.94 -4.48 -17.93
N SER A 435 1.68 -4.88 -17.74
CA SER A 435 0.79 -4.25 -16.76
C SER A 435 1.35 -4.35 -15.34
N LEU A 436 1.91 -5.50 -14.95
CA LEU A 436 2.57 -5.70 -13.65
C LEU A 436 3.75 -4.76 -13.40
N LYS A 437 4.40 -4.23 -14.43
CA LYS A 437 5.48 -3.23 -14.26
C LYS A 437 4.96 -1.82 -13.99
N ARG A 438 3.68 -1.56 -14.29
CA ARG A 438 3.05 -0.23 -14.20
C ARG A 438 2.18 -0.07 -12.96
N ILE A 439 1.91 -1.14 -12.21
CA ILE A 439 1.19 -1.04 -10.95
C ILE A 439 1.98 -0.25 -9.90
N ASP A 440 1.26 0.37 -8.95
CA ASP A 440 1.85 1.10 -7.83
C ASP A 440 2.40 0.15 -6.74
N THR A 441 3.56 -0.45 -7.04
CA THR A 441 4.27 -1.32 -6.09
C THR A 441 4.73 -0.54 -4.85
N ALA A 442 5.07 0.75 -5.02
CA ALA A 442 5.45 1.62 -3.92
C ALA A 442 4.28 1.80 -2.94
N GLY A 443 3.07 2.08 -3.44
CA GLY A 443 1.85 2.15 -2.63
C GLY A 443 1.57 0.86 -1.84
N CYS A 444 1.74 -0.32 -2.46
CA CYS A 444 1.62 -1.60 -1.75
C CYS A 444 2.61 -1.73 -0.58
N LEU A 445 3.87 -1.34 -0.80
CA LEU A 445 4.93 -1.39 0.21
C LEU A 445 4.73 -0.33 1.31
N PHE A 446 4.18 0.84 0.95
CA PHE A 446 3.75 1.84 1.90
C PHE A 446 2.71 1.28 2.88
N PHE A 447 1.66 0.63 2.36
CA PHE A 447 0.65 -0.02 3.20
C PHE A 447 1.24 -1.13 4.08
N MET A 448 2.09 -2.00 3.52
CA MET A 448 2.82 -3.00 4.30
C MET A 448 3.55 -2.36 5.49
N GLY A 449 4.29 -1.28 5.26
CA GLY A 449 5.00 -0.56 6.32
C GLY A 449 4.11 0.02 7.42
N ILE A 450 3.02 0.70 7.02
CA ILE A 450 2.03 1.26 7.96
C ILE A 450 1.38 0.15 8.81
N LEU A 451 0.92 -0.92 8.16
CA LEU A 451 0.24 -2.04 8.84
C LEU A 451 1.19 -2.80 9.78
N MET A 452 2.46 -2.94 9.40
CA MET A 452 3.50 -3.50 10.27
C MET A 452 3.72 -2.63 11.51
N ALA A 453 3.75 -1.30 11.35
CA ALA A 453 3.94 -0.40 12.48
C ALA A 453 2.74 -0.42 13.44
N VAL A 454 1.52 -0.44 12.89
CA VAL A 454 0.28 -0.49 13.66
C VAL A 454 0.14 -1.83 14.40
N SER A 455 0.41 -2.96 13.74
CA SER A 455 0.39 -4.29 14.37
C SER A 455 1.39 -4.40 15.52
N ALA A 456 2.61 -3.86 15.37
CA ALA A 456 3.57 -3.80 16.48
C ALA A 456 3.03 -3.00 17.69
N MET A 457 2.38 -1.86 17.44
CA MET A 457 1.77 -1.05 18.51
C MET A 457 0.56 -1.73 19.15
N GLN A 458 -0.21 -2.48 18.37
CA GLN A 458 -1.33 -3.31 18.86
C GLN A 458 -0.80 -4.41 19.78
N GLU A 459 0.19 -5.16 19.33
CA GLU A 459 0.82 -6.27 20.07
C GLU A 459 1.43 -5.78 21.40
N ALA A 460 2.01 -4.58 21.39
CA ALA A 460 2.54 -3.94 22.59
C ALA A 460 1.49 -3.29 23.51
N GLY A 461 0.19 -3.39 23.20
CA GLY A 461 -0.90 -2.83 24.00
C GLY A 461 -1.02 -1.30 23.98
N VAL A 462 -0.26 -0.61 23.12
CA VAL A 462 -0.29 0.85 23.01
C VAL A 462 -1.62 1.33 22.45
N LEU A 463 -2.11 0.68 21.39
CA LEU A 463 -3.39 1.07 20.77
C LEU A 463 -4.58 0.81 21.70
N LYS A 464 -4.53 -0.27 22.49
CA LYS A 464 -5.53 -0.54 23.53
C LYS A 464 -5.55 0.58 24.57
N SER A 465 -4.39 1.00 25.07
CA SER A 465 -4.28 2.11 26.03
C SER A 465 -4.81 3.42 25.47
N LEU A 466 -4.53 3.70 24.18
CA LEU A 466 -5.06 4.87 23.48
C LEU A 466 -6.59 4.81 23.34
N SER A 467 -7.15 3.64 23.03
CA SER A 467 -8.60 3.43 22.93
C SER A 467 -9.32 3.68 24.26
N GLU A 468 -8.74 3.20 25.37
CA GLU A 468 -9.27 3.39 26.73
C GLU A 468 -9.23 4.87 27.11
N PHE A 469 -8.15 5.57 26.77
CA PHE A 469 -8.06 7.02 26.97
C PHE A 469 -9.11 7.78 26.15
N LEU A 470 -9.26 7.47 24.86
CA LEU A 470 -10.25 8.12 24.00
C LEU A 470 -11.69 7.86 24.46
N ALA A 471 -11.99 6.68 25.00
CA ALA A 471 -13.29 6.37 25.57
C ALA A 471 -13.66 7.29 26.76
N THR A 472 -12.67 7.85 27.47
CA THR A 472 -12.92 8.85 28.53
C THR A 472 -13.27 10.24 27.99
N LEU A 473 -12.89 10.54 26.74
CA LEU A 473 -13.10 11.85 26.10
C LEU A 473 -14.37 11.88 25.24
N VAL A 474 -14.63 10.78 24.51
CA VAL A 474 -15.72 10.68 23.53
C VAL A 474 -16.46 9.37 23.75
N SER A 475 -17.69 9.47 24.27
CA SER A 475 -18.55 8.30 24.49
C SER A 475 -19.40 7.92 23.28
N SER A 476 -19.39 8.74 22.21
CA SER A 476 -20.23 8.55 21.02
C SER A 476 -19.40 8.03 19.85
N ASP A 477 -19.78 6.86 19.34
CA ASP A 477 -19.19 6.21 18.18
C ASP A 477 -19.24 7.07 16.95
N ALA A 478 -20.40 7.70 16.72
CA ALA A 478 -20.61 8.65 15.64
C ALA A 478 -19.63 9.82 15.74
N LEU A 479 -19.47 10.41 16.94
CA LEU A 479 -18.55 11.54 17.12
C LEU A 479 -17.10 11.10 16.93
N LEU A 480 -16.72 9.95 17.50
CA LEU A 480 -15.37 9.41 17.38
C LEU A 480 -15.02 9.13 15.91
N ALA A 481 -15.87 8.40 15.19
CA ALA A 481 -15.65 8.09 13.78
C ALA A 481 -15.67 9.37 12.92
N THR A 482 -16.53 10.35 13.24
CA THR A 482 -16.56 11.65 12.55
C THR A 482 -15.25 12.42 12.73
N VAL A 483 -14.66 12.40 13.93
CA VAL A 483 -13.37 13.05 14.19
C VAL A 483 -12.23 12.30 13.51
N ILE A 484 -12.24 10.96 13.51
CA ILE A 484 -11.26 10.15 12.78
C ILE A 484 -11.33 10.44 11.28
N GLY A 485 -12.52 10.46 10.67
CA GLY A 485 -12.67 10.84 9.27
C GLY A 485 -12.25 12.28 9.00
N ALA A 486 -12.52 13.22 9.92
CA ALA A 486 -12.03 14.59 9.77
C ALA A 486 -10.51 14.69 9.85
N ALA A 487 -9.87 13.90 10.72
CA ALA A 487 -8.42 13.79 10.77
C ALA A 487 -7.86 13.21 9.44
N SER A 488 -8.65 12.39 8.75
CA SER A 488 -8.30 11.86 7.43
C SER A 488 -8.17 12.94 6.34
N ALA A 489 -8.62 14.17 6.59
CA ALA A 489 -8.38 15.27 5.67
C ALA A 489 -6.89 15.70 5.63
N VAL A 490 -6.12 15.38 6.67
CA VAL A 490 -4.70 15.75 6.78
C VAL A 490 -3.80 14.53 6.78
N ILE A 491 -4.28 13.44 7.39
CA ILE A 491 -3.59 12.17 7.55
C ILE A 491 -4.20 11.20 6.53
N ASP A 492 -3.39 10.39 5.85
CA ASP A 492 -3.94 9.42 4.90
C ASP A 492 -4.92 8.46 5.58
N ASN A 493 -5.91 7.97 4.84
CA ASN A 493 -7.00 7.19 5.43
C ASN A 493 -6.55 5.80 5.89
N VAL A 494 -5.55 5.20 5.23
CA VAL A 494 -5.05 3.86 5.58
C VAL A 494 -4.45 3.79 7.00
N PRO A 495 -3.51 4.66 7.42
CA PRO A 495 -3.05 4.70 8.80
C PRO A 495 -4.16 4.83 9.85
N LEU A 496 -5.19 5.63 9.57
CA LEU A 496 -6.28 5.87 10.52
C LEU A 496 -7.20 4.66 10.68
N VAL A 497 -7.56 3.99 9.57
CA VAL A 497 -8.35 2.76 9.62
C VAL A 497 -7.56 1.63 10.25
N ALA A 498 -6.28 1.52 9.93
CA ALA A 498 -5.39 0.55 10.57
C ALA A 498 -5.33 0.77 12.09
N ALA A 499 -5.13 2.01 12.53
CA ALA A 499 -5.14 2.35 13.95
C ALA A 499 -6.49 2.02 14.60
N ALA A 500 -7.63 2.33 13.95
CA ALA A 500 -8.95 1.99 14.47
C ALA A 500 -9.15 0.47 14.63
N MET A 501 -8.69 -0.33 13.67
CA MET A 501 -8.70 -1.80 13.74
C MET A 501 -7.83 -2.32 14.89
N GLY A 502 -6.65 -1.74 15.11
CA GLY A 502 -5.77 -2.14 16.20
C GLY A 502 -6.19 -1.61 17.59
N MET A 503 -7.02 -0.56 17.64
CA MET A 503 -7.57 -0.01 18.87
C MET A 503 -8.82 -0.76 19.35
N TYR A 504 -9.66 -1.24 18.43
CA TYR A 504 -10.95 -1.85 18.74
C TYR A 504 -11.03 -3.27 18.18
N GLY A 505 -10.86 -4.26 19.07
CA GLY A 505 -11.07 -5.67 18.74
C GLY A 505 -12.53 -6.00 18.45
N LEU A 506 -12.76 -7.12 17.74
CA LEU A 506 -14.11 -7.59 17.37
C LEU A 506 -14.93 -8.08 18.57
N ASP A 507 -14.28 -8.31 19.71
CA ASP A 507 -14.90 -8.60 21.01
C ASP A 507 -15.49 -7.35 21.67
N VAL A 508 -14.90 -6.18 21.42
CA VAL A 508 -15.39 -4.88 21.90
C VAL A 508 -16.40 -4.28 20.93
N ARG A 509 -16.09 -4.32 19.62
CA ARG A 509 -16.93 -3.81 18.54
C ARG A 509 -17.25 -4.93 17.57
N LEU A 510 -18.45 -5.49 17.71
CA LEU A 510 -18.91 -6.60 16.87
C LEU A 510 -18.79 -6.26 15.37
N PRO A 511 -18.52 -7.26 14.51
CA PRO A 511 -18.62 -7.11 13.06
C PRO A 511 -19.94 -6.48 12.64
N ASP A 512 -19.90 -5.65 11.60
CA ASP A 512 -21.07 -4.95 11.04
C ASP A 512 -21.79 -4.02 12.04
N SER A 513 -21.12 -3.63 13.13
CA SER A 513 -21.65 -2.59 14.03
C SER A 513 -21.64 -1.22 13.37
N GLU A 514 -22.52 -0.33 13.83
CA GLU A 514 -22.61 1.06 13.35
C GLU A 514 -21.24 1.76 13.35
N PHE A 515 -20.38 1.44 14.33
CA PHE A 515 -19.03 1.98 14.39
C PHE A 515 -18.18 1.61 13.17
N TRP A 516 -18.19 0.35 12.73
CA TRP A 516 -17.40 -0.06 11.57
C TRP A 516 -17.95 0.52 10.27
N ASP A 517 -19.27 0.62 10.14
CA ASP A 517 -19.91 1.31 9.01
C ASP A 517 -19.54 2.80 8.98
N LEU A 518 -19.54 3.46 10.15
CA LEU A 518 -19.09 4.83 10.29
C LEU A 518 -17.60 4.99 9.99
N ILE A 519 -16.73 4.07 10.42
CA ILE A 519 -15.31 4.12 10.09
C ILE A 519 -15.09 3.95 8.58
N ALA A 520 -15.76 2.98 7.95
CA ALA A 520 -15.68 2.77 6.50
C ALA A 520 -16.10 4.03 5.74
N TYR A 521 -17.24 4.62 6.09
CA TYR A 521 -17.72 5.86 5.49
C TYR A 521 -16.80 7.06 5.79
N CYS A 522 -16.52 7.33 7.06
CA CYS A 522 -15.85 8.55 7.51
C CYS A 522 -14.38 8.58 7.07
N ALA A 523 -13.65 7.48 7.21
CA ALA A 523 -12.27 7.42 6.73
C ALA A 523 -12.19 7.38 5.19
N GLY A 524 -13.14 6.69 4.54
CA GLY A 524 -13.20 6.65 3.08
C GLY A 524 -13.48 8.02 2.44
N THR A 525 -14.32 8.85 3.05
CA THR A 525 -14.76 10.15 2.48
C THR A 525 -14.05 11.38 3.08
N GLY A 526 -13.55 11.27 4.31
CA GLY A 526 -13.00 12.42 5.04
C GLY A 526 -11.80 13.06 4.36
N GLY A 527 -10.98 12.25 3.69
CA GLY A 527 -9.85 12.70 2.86
C GLY A 527 -10.22 13.60 1.68
N SER A 528 -11.50 13.73 1.34
CA SER A 528 -11.96 14.67 0.30
C SER A 528 -12.15 16.10 0.83
N MET A 529 -12.24 16.31 2.15
CA MET A 529 -12.44 17.64 2.73
C MET A 529 -11.26 18.57 2.47
N LEU A 530 -10.05 18.03 2.46
CA LEU A 530 -8.84 18.72 2.01
C LEU A 530 -8.21 17.84 0.95
N VAL A 531 -7.90 18.42 -0.21
CA VAL A 531 -7.40 17.66 -1.38
C VAL A 531 -6.14 16.83 -1.12
N ILE A 532 -5.36 17.15 -0.10
CA ILE A 532 -4.15 16.41 0.27
C ILE A 532 -4.43 15.17 1.15
N GLY A 533 -5.65 15.03 1.67
CA GLY A 533 -6.02 13.96 2.60
C GLY A 533 -6.25 12.59 1.95
N SER A 534 -6.09 12.48 0.62
CA SER A 534 -6.18 11.20 -0.08
C SER A 534 -5.23 11.15 -1.28
N ALA A 535 -4.75 9.95 -1.60
CA ALA A 535 -3.92 9.71 -2.79
C ALA A 535 -4.62 10.18 -4.08
N ALA A 536 -5.93 9.96 -4.18
CA ALA A 536 -6.78 10.45 -5.27
C ALA A 536 -6.69 11.98 -5.43
N GLY A 537 -6.82 12.73 -4.33
CA GLY A 537 -6.73 14.18 -4.37
C GLY A 537 -5.34 14.72 -4.75
N ILE A 538 -4.28 14.08 -4.27
CA ILE A 538 -2.89 14.42 -4.65
C ILE A 538 -2.67 14.15 -6.15
N ALA A 539 -3.14 13.01 -6.67
CA ALA A 539 -3.05 12.71 -8.09
C ALA A 539 -3.82 13.72 -8.95
N TYR A 540 -5.04 14.07 -8.55
CA TYR A 540 -5.83 15.13 -9.20
C TYR A 540 -5.07 16.47 -9.24
N MET A 541 -4.46 16.90 -8.13
CA MET A 541 -3.64 18.12 -8.11
C MET A 541 -2.50 18.06 -9.12
N GLY A 542 -1.83 16.91 -9.21
CA GLY A 542 -0.73 16.68 -10.14
C GLY A 542 -1.16 16.72 -11.61
N LEU A 543 -2.32 16.11 -11.93
CA LEU A 543 -2.88 16.00 -13.28
C LEU A 543 -3.47 17.33 -13.77
N GLU A 544 -4.31 17.98 -12.96
CA GLU A 544 -5.00 19.23 -13.35
C GLU A 544 -4.21 20.50 -12.99
N LYS A 545 -3.04 20.35 -12.35
CA LYS A 545 -2.19 21.44 -11.85
C LYS A 545 -2.95 22.40 -10.94
N VAL A 546 -3.77 21.84 -10.07
CA VAL A 546 -4.57 22.57 -9.08
C VAL A 546 -3.76 22.76 -7.81
N ASN A 547 -3.78 23.97 -7.25
CA ASN A 547 -3.15 24.24 -5.96
C ASN A 547 -4.10 24.00 -4.78
N PHE A 548 -3.54 23.69 -3.63
CA PHE A 548 -4.27 23.43 -2.39
C PHE A 548 -5.22 24.59 -2.01
N GLY A 549 -4.74 25.84 -2.07
CA GLY A 549 -5.53 27.01 -1.67
C GLY A 549 -6.78 27.24 -2.52
N TRP A 550 -6.71 26.93 -3.81
CA TRP A 550 -7.85 26.97 -4.73
C TRP A 550 -8.88 25.92 -4.33
N TYR A 551 -8.47 24.68 -4.10
CA TYR A 551 -9.39 23.60 -3.69
C TYR A 551 -10.05 23.94 -2.35
N LEU A 552 -9.24 24.41 -1.39
CA LEU A 552 -9.69 24.82 -0.06
C LEU A 552 -10.81 25.87 -0.14
N LYS A 553 -10.69 26.82 -1.06
CA LYS A 553 -11.67 27.89 -1.24
C LYS A 553 -12.91 27.41 -2.02
N GLN A 554 -12.73 26.59 -3.05
CA GLN A 554 -13.78 26.29 -4.02
C GLN A 554 -14.60 25.04 -3.66
N LEU A 555 -13.92 23.96 -3.25
CA LEU A 555 -14.49 22.62 -3.15
C LEU A 555 -14.48 22.04 -1.73
N SER A 556 -13.55 22.46 -0.85
CA SER A 556 -13.58 21.99 0.55
C SER A 556 -14.92 22.24 1.26
N PRO A 557 -15.63 23.38 1.05
CA PRO A 557 -16.94 23.57 1.68
C PRO A 557 -17.99 22.56 1.20
N SER A 558 -18.03 22.23 -0.09
CA SER A 558 -18.97 21.24 -0.65
C SER A 558 -18.58 19.81 -0.24
N ALA A 559 -17.29 19.50 -0.21
CA ALA A 559 -16.78 18.23 0.31
C ALA A 559 -17.12 18.03 1.80
N ALA A 560 -16.91 19.05 2.63
CA ALA A 560 -17.24 19.00 4.06
C ALA A 560 -18.75 18.91 4.31
N ALA A 561 -19.55 19.63 3.53
CA ALA A 561 -21.01 19.52 3.60
C ALA A 561 -21.49 18.11 3.18
N GLY A 562 -20.92 17.54 2.12
CA GLY A 562 -21.17 16.16 1.70
C GLY A 562 -20.78 15.16 2.79
N TYR A 563 -19.57 15.27 3.33
CA TYR A 563 -19.08 14.44 4.42
C TYR A 563 -20.05 14.41 5.60
N LEU A 564 -20.45 15.58 6.11
CA LEU A 564 -21.41 15.69 7.22
C LEU A 564 -22.80 15.18 6.86
N ALA A 565 -23.24 15.36 5.61
CA ALA A 565 -24.52 14.85 5.14
C ALA A 565 -24.57 13.32 5.16
N GLY A 566 -23.51 12.63 4.72
CA GLY A 566 -23.47 11.18 4.81
C GLY A 566 -23.31 10.67 6.25
N VAL A 567 -22.54 11.34 7.12
CA VAL A 567 -22.51 11.02 8.57
C VAL A 567 -23.93 11.11 9.14
N GLY A 568 -24.62 12.23 8.90
CA GLY A 568 -25.98 12.44 9.38
C GLY A 568 -26.97 11.41 8.84
N THR A 569 -26.80 11.01 7.57
CA THR A 569 -27.61 9.97 6.93
C THR A 569 -27.40 8.62 7.60
N LEU A 570 -26.16 8.23 7.87
CA LEU A 570 -25.83 6.95 8.51
C LEU A 570 -26.37 6.90 9.95
N VAL A 571 -26.15 7.96 10.73
CA VAL A 571 -26.67 8.06 12.12
C VAL A 571 -28.20 8.10 12.15
N LEU A 572 -28.84 8.71 11.16
CA LEU A 572 -30.30 8.70 11.06
C LEU A 572 -30.81 7.31 10.68
N GLN A 573 -30.13 6.64 9.75
CA GLN A 573 -30.43 5.28 9.33
C GLN A 573 -30.32 4.30 10.50
N SER A 574 -29.23 4.34 11.25
CA SER A 574 -29.02 3.46 12.42
C SER A 574 -30.12 3.65 13.46
N LYS A 575 -30.56 4.88 13.70
CA LYS A 575 -31.69 5.19 14.61
C LYS A 575 -33.03 4.69 14.09
N LEU A 576 -33.33 4.89 12.81
CA LEU A 576 -34.61 4.48 12.22
C LEU A 576 -34.74 2.95 12.11
N PHE A 577 -33.70 2.28 11.60
CA PHE A 577 -33.70 0.82 11.46
C PHE A 577 -33.48 0.12 12.80
N GLY A 578 -32.71 0.69 13.72
CA GLY A 578 -32.61 0.22 15.10
C GLY A 578 -33.93 0.34 15.86
N ALA A 579 -34.64 1.46 15.72
CA ALA A 579 -35.97 1.62 16.31
C ALA A 579 -37.01 0.67 15.68
N ALA A 580 -36.95 0.42 14.36
CA ALA A 580 -37.81 -0.53 13.69
C ALA A 580 -37.54 -1.98 14.14
N ALA A 581 -36.27 -2.37 14.29
CA ALA A 581 -35.90 -3.70 14.80
C ALA A 581 -36.36 -3.91 16.26
N VAL A 582 -36.20 -2.89 17.11
CA VAL A 582 -36.69 -2.93 18.51
C VAL A 582 -38.22 -2.95 18.57
N ALA A 583 -38.92 -2.18 17.72
CA ALA A 583 -40.38 -2.21 17.65
C ALA A 583 -40.91 -3.56 17.15
N THR A 584 -40.23 -4.18 16.18
CA THR A 584 -40.60 -5.50 15.64
C THR A 584 -40.31 -6.61 16.66
N ALA A 585 -39.18 -6.52 17.38
CA ALA A 585 -38.87 -7.42 18.49
C ALA A 585 -39.87 -7.25 19.65
N ALA A 586 -40.20 -6.02 20.04
CA ALA A 586 -41.20 -5.75 21.06
C ALA A 586 -42.60 -6.25 20.66
N ALA A 587 -42.98 -6.10 19.39
CA ALA A 587 -44.23 -6.65 18.86
C ALA A 587 -44.23 -8.18 18.81
N GLY A 588 -43.08 -8.80 18.46
CA GLY A 588 -42.89 -10.25 18.50
C GLY A 588 -42.96 -10.82 19.92
N THR A 589 -42.34 -10.16 20.89
CA THR A 589 -42.41 -10.55 22.31
C THR A 589 -43.81 -10.33 22.89
N ALA A 590 -44.49 -9.24 22.54
CA ALA A 590 -45.88 -9.01 22.94
C ALA A 590 -46.83 -10.04 22.33
N ALA A 591 -46.63 -10.45 21.08
CA ALA A 591 -47.39 -11.53 20.44
C ALA A 591 -47.10 -12.90 21.06
N ALA A 592 -45.84 -13.16 21.47
CA ALA A 592 -45.46 -14.39 22.16
C ALA A 592 -46.03 -14.47 23.59
N VAL A 593 -46.11 -13.34 24.30
CA VAL A 593 -46.77 -13.24 25.61
C VAL A 593 -48.29 -13.37 25.49
N ALA A 594 -48.90 -12.81 24.44
CA ALA A 594 -50.33 -12.97 24.17
C ALA A 594 -50.70 -14.42 23.80
N ASN A 595 -49.81 -15.14 23.10
CA ASN A 595 -50.03 -16.54 22.71
C ASN A 595 -49.68 -17.57 23.79
N SER A 596 -48.90 -17.20 24.82
CA SER A 596 -48.52 -18.12 25.90
C SER A 596 -49.56 -18.24 27.01
N GLY A 597 -50.66 -17.47 26.97
CA GLY A 597 -51.81 -17.64 27.87
C GLY A 597 -51.51 -17.37 29.35
N VAL A 598 -50.38 -16.74 29.68
CA VAL A 598 -50.03 -16.39 31.06
C VAL A 598 -50.67 -15.04 31.39
N LEU A 599 -51.92 -15.10 31.84
CA LEU A 599 -52.54 -14.04 32.63
C LEU A 599 -51.82 -13.96 33.98
N PHE A 600 -51.26 -12.79 34.29
CA PHE A 600 -50.95 -12.41 35.67
C PHE A 600 -52.16 -11.73 36.30
#